data_AF-A0A6L3STF3-F1
#
_entry.id   AF-A0A6L3STF3-F1
#
_cell.length_a   1.000
_cell.length_b   1.000
_cell.length_c   1.000
_cell.angle_alpha   90.00
_cell.angle_beta   90.00
_cell.angle_gamma   90.00
#
_symmetry.space_group_name_H-M   'P 1'
#
loop_
_entity.id
_entity.type
_entity.pdbx_description
1 polymer ?
#
loop_
_entity_poly.entity_id
_entity_poly.type
_entity_poly.pdbx_seq_one_letter_code
_entity_poly.pdbx_strand_id
1 'polypeptide(L)'
;MPIRREHRFFYPIDWPQLSAVIRFRRAGGCCEGCGRPHGQNVPHLGDGRWWDAETGTWRDGEGRALRVLPTAEEVASVRMTRVVLATAHRDHDTANNANANLAAFCQRCHILHDQTEHQRRRWRTLFRRKALGDLFRGPYA
;
A
#
# COMPACT_ATOMS: atom_id res chain seq x y z
N MET A 1 3.57 5.97 -0.10
CA MET A 1 3.69 6.77 1.13
C MET A 1 5.01 7.51 1.09
N PRO A 2 5.04 8.84 1.27
CA PRO A 2 6.29 9.58 1.36
C PRO A 2 7.09 9.13 2.60
N ILE A 3 8.41 9.01 2.45
CA ILE A 3 9.30 8.67 3.56
C ILE A 3 9.27 9.81 4.57
N ARG A 4 8.91 9.51 5.81
CA ARG A 4 8.90 10.49 6.90
C ARG A 4 10.32 11.02 7.14
N ARG A 5 10.44 12.30 7.48
CA ARG A 5 11.75 12.95 7.64
C ARG A 5 12.62 12.22 8.66
N GLU A 6 12.03 11.81 9.77
CA GLU A 6 12.69 11.08 10.84
C GLU A 6 13.22 9.69 10.43
N HIS A 7 12.70 9.09 9.35
CA HIS A 7 13.11 7.75 8.93
C HIS A 7 14.11 7.75 7.77
N ARG A 8 14.40 8.90 7.15
CA ARG A 8 15.24 8.98 5.94
C ARG A 8 16.60 8.31 6.09
N PHE A 9 17.19 8.38 7.29
CA PHE A 9 18.51 7.82 7.59
C PHE A 9 18.55 6.29 7.67
N PHE A 10 17.39 5.62 7.78
CA PHE A 10 17.31 4.16 7.72
C PHE A 10 17.30 3.62 6.30
N TYR A 11 17.10 4.49 5.31
CA TYR A 11 17.15 4.13 3.90
C TYR A 11 18.58 4.31 3.39
N PRO A 12 19.09 3.36 2.60
CA PRO A 12 20.42 3.49 2.02
C PRO A 12 20.45 4.64 1.00
N ILE A 13 21.63 5.18 0.73
CA ILE A 13 21.81 6.34 -0.17
C ILE A 13 21.30 6.06 -1.59
N ASP A 14 21.37 4.81 -2.03
CA ASP A 14 20.91 4.31 -3.32
C ASP A 14 19.45 3.81 -3.29
N TRP A 15 18.67 4.22 -2.28
CA TRP A 15 17.25 3.84 -2.18
C TRP A 15 16.44 4.05 -3.46
N PRO A 16 16.57 5.16 -4.22
CA PRO A 16 15.84 5.33 -5.48
C PRO A 16 16.09 4.19 -6.47
N GLN A 17 17.34 3.74 -6.57
CA GLN A 17 17.79 2.65 -7.43
C GLN A 17 17.27 1.31 -6.91
N LEU A 18 17.47 1.03 -5.61
CA LEU A 18 16.98 -0.19 -4.97
C LEU A 18 15.45 -0.32 -5.14
N SER A 19 14.71 0.75 -4.86
CA SER A 19 13.26 0.78 -5.03
C SER A 19 12.83 0.54 -6.48
N ALA A 20 13.56 1.07 -7.46
CA ALA A 20 13.28 0.83 -8.87
C ALA A 20 13.55 -0.65 -9.26
N VAL A 21 14.63 -1.25 -8.75
CA VAL A 21 14.92 -2.68 -8.96
C VAL A 21 13.79 -3.54 -8.40
N ILE A 22 13.35 -3.29 -7.17
CA ILE A 22 12.24 -4.05 -6.57
C ILE A 22 10.95 -3.91 -7.38
N ARG A 23 10.57 -2.68 -7.76
CA ARG A 23 9.29 -2.43 -8.43
C ARG A 23 9.25 -2.86 -9.88
N PHE A 24 10.31 -2.62 -10.65
CA PHE A 24 10.26 -2.74 -12.11
C PHE A 24 11.07 -3.89 -12.66
N ARG A 25 12.14 -4.32 -11.96
CA ARG A 25 12.91 -5.49 -12.39
C ARG A 25 12.39 -6.76 -11.75
N ARG A 26 12.33 -6.81 -10.41
CA ARG A 26 11.91 -8.02 -9.68
C ARG A 26 10.43 -8.29 -9.82
N ALA A 27 9.61 -7.28 -9.54
CA ALA A 27 8.15 -7.42 -9.61
C ALA A 27 7.58 -7.20 -11.02
N GLY A 28 8.42 -6.95 -12.03
CA GLY A 28 8.00 -6.74 -13.43
C GLY A 28 7.06 -5.54 -13.64
N GLY A 29 7.04 -4.59 -12.70
CA GLY A 29 6.08 -3.49 -12.74
C GLY A 29 4.68 -3.87 -12.28
N CYS A 30 4.48 -5.03 -11.66
CA CYS A 30 3.20 -5.48 -11.11
C CYS A 30 3.23 -5.50 -9.58
N CYS A 31 2.06 -5.32 -8.96
CA CYS A 31 1.93 -5.45 -7.52
C CYS A 31 2.14 -6.91 -7.08
N GLU A 32 3.07 -7.17 -6.15
CA GLU A 32 3.32 -8.51 -5.63
C GLU A 32 2.16 -9.05 -4.75
N GLY A 33 1.22 -8.20 -4.36
CA GLY A 33 0.05 -8.59 -3.55
C GLY A 33 -1.21 -8.88 -4.37
N CYS A 34 -1.46 -8.15 -5.47
CA CYS A 34 -2.70 -8.29 -6.25
C CYS A 34 -2.52 -8.32 -7.77
N GLY A 35 -1.29 -8.22 -8.27
CA GLY A 35 -0.98 -8.25 -9.70
C GLY A 35 -1.24 -6.96 -10.47
N ARG A 36 -1.90 -5.93 -9.88
CA ARG A 36 -2.20 -4.68 -10.61
C ARG A 36 -0.95 -4.05 -11.23
N PRO A 37 -0.97 -3.71 -12.54
CA PRO A 37 0.19 -3.16 -13.24
C PRO A 37 0.41 -1.69 -12.91
N HIS A 38 1.67 -1.32 -12.65
CA HIS A 38 2.10 0.07 -12.58
C HIS A 38 1.80 0.77 -13.90
N GLY A 39 1.42 2.04 -13.86
CA GLY A 39 1.23 2.76 -15.13
C GLY A 39 -0.22 2.82 -15.61
N GLN A 40 -1.07 1.92 -15.12
CA GLN A 40 -2.38 1.71 -15.73
C GLN A 40 -3.52 2.33 -14.92
N ASN A 41 -4.57 2.74 -15.63
CA ASN A 41 -5.85 3.09 -15.05
C ASN A 41 -6.70 1.82 -14.95
N VAL A 42 -6.86 1.32 -13.72
CA VAL A 42 -7.53 0.04 -13.48
C VAL A 42 -8.98 0.29 -13.03
N PRO A 43 -9.98 -0.32 -13.70
CA PRO A 43 -11.36 -0.36 -13.22
C PRO A 43 -11.49 -1.27 -12.00
N HIS A 44 -12.21 -0.82 -10.97
CA HIS A 44 -12.43 -1.59 -9.75
C HIS A 44 -13.75 -1.26 -9.06
N LEU A 45 -14.23 -2.20 -8.24
CA LEU A 45 -15.50 -2.08 -7.50
C LEU A 45 -15.33 -1.42 -6.12
N GLY A 46 -14.09 -1.25 -5.66
CA GLY A 46 -13.77 -0.53 -4.41
C GLY A 46 -13.59 -1.43 -3.19
N ASP A 47 -14.13 -2.63 -3.21
CA ASP A 47 -13.89 -3.69 -2.21
C ASP A 47 -12.53 -4.40 -2.41
N GLY A 48 -11.96 -4.30 -3.60
CA GLY A 48 -10.71 -4.94 -3.97
C GLY A 48 -10.77 -5.61 -5.33
N ARG A 49 -11.97 -6.02 -5.76
CA ARG A 49 -12.21 -6.59 -7.09
C ARG A 49 -11.86 -5.59 -8.17
N TRP A 50 -11.19 -6.05 -9.22
CA TRP A 50 -10.72 -5.21 -10.31
C TRP A 50 -10.70 -5.94 -11.65
N TRP A 51 -10.83 -5.17 -12.73
CA TRP A 51 -10.82 -5.69 -14.08
C TRP A 51 -9.38 -5.72 -14.63
N ASP A 52 -8.91 -6.90 -14.98
CA ASP A 52 -7.67 -7.11 -15.70
C ASP A 52 -7.94 -7.05 -17.20
N ALA A 53 -7.53 -5.93 -17.81
CA ALA A 53 -7.72 -5.70 -19.24
C ALA A 53 -6.80 -6.57 -20.12
N GLU A 54 -5.68 -7.05 -19.59
CA GLU A 54 -4.74 -7.90 -20.34
C GLU A 54 -5.30 -9.31 -20.51
N THR A 55 -5.86 -9.87 -19.43
CA THR A 55 -6.48 -11.21 -19.47
C THR A 55 -7.97 -11.19 -19.77
N GLY A 56 -8.61 -10.02 -19.78
CA GLY A 56 -10.05 -9.87 -19.99
C GLY A 56 -10.89 -10.51 -18.87
N THR A 57 -10.43 -10.43 -17.62
CA THR A 57 -11.08 -11.10 -16.49
C THR A 57 -11.16 -10.23 -15.25
N TRP A 58 -12.18 -10.46 -14.42
CA TRP A 58 -12.25 -9.89 -13.09
C TRP A 58 -11.37 -10.68 -12.12
N ARG A 59 -10.64 -9.96 -11.28
CA ARG A 59 -9.80 -10.50 -10.21
C ARG A 59 -10.24 -10.00 -8.84
N ASP A 60 -9.97 -10.78 -7.80
CA ASP A 60 -10.17 -10.41 -6.40
C ASP A 60 -9.07 -9.48 -5.86
N GLY A 61 -9.10 -9.21 -4.55
CA GLY A 61 -8.16 -8.33 -3.87
C GLY A 61 -6.73 -8.88 -3.80
N GLU A 62 -6.57 -10.18 -4.00
CA GLU A 62 -5.33 -10.96 -3.99
C GLU A 62 -4.83 -11.25 -5.42
N GLY A 63 -5.58 -10.84 -6.45
CA GLY A 63 -5.22 -11.00 -7.86
C GLY A 63 -5.64 -12.34 -8.47
N ARG A 64 -6.47 -13.14 -7.80
CA ARG A 64 -7.01 -14.39 -8.36
C ARG A 64 -8.24 -14.11 -9.21
N ALA A 65 -8.42 -14.88 -10.28
CA ALA A 65 -9.60 -14.75 -11.13
C ALA A 65 -10.89 -15.07 -10.34
N LEU A 66 -11.91 -14.22 -10.51
CA LEU A 66 -13.22 -14.46 -9.91
C LEU A 66 -13.92 -15.64 -10.57
N ARG A 67 -14.50 -16.51 -9.76
CA ARG A 67 -15.38 -17.60 -10.24
C ARG A 67 -16.78 -17.12 -10.59
N VAL A 68 -17.25 -16.11 -9.85
CA VAL A 68 -18.55 -15.47 -10.03
C VAL A 68 -18.30 -14.04 -10.46
N LEU A 69 -18.84 -13.67 -11.62
CA LEU A 69 -18.69 -12.32 -12.15
C LEU A 69 -19.50 -11.31 -11.33
N PRO A 70 -19.05 -10.05 -11.24
CA PRO A 70 -19.84 -8.99 -10.62
C PRO A 70 -21.19 -8.81 -11.32
N THR A 71 -22.21 -8.40 -10.57
CA THR A 71 -23.54 -8.12 -11.14
C THR A 71 -23.50 -6.86 -12.01
N ALA A 72 -24.49 -6.69 -12.89
CA ALA A 72 -24.59 -5.50 -13.73
C ALA A 72 -24.66 -4.20 -12.90
N GLU A 73 -25.32 -4.23 -11.74
CA GLU A 73 -25.41 -3.11 -10.79
C GLU A 73 -24.04 -2.78 -10.19
N GLU A 74 -23.26 -3.79 -9.80
CA GLU A 74 -21.90 -3.58 -9.30
C GLU A 74 -21.02 -2.97 -10.39
N VAL A 75 -21.09 -3.50 -11.62
CA VAL A 75 -20.33 -2.98 -12.77
C VAL A 75 -20.72 -1.53 -13.11
N ALA A 76 -21.98 -1.14 -12.91
CA ALA A 76 -22.42 0.24 -13.11
C ALA A 76 -21.76 1.23 -12.11
N SER A 77 -21.25 0.73 -10.98
CA SER A 77 -20.60 1.54 -9.93
C SER A 77 -19.06 1.58 -10.03
N VAL A 78 -18.49 1.07 -11.13
CA VAL A 78 -17.04 0.96 -11.32
C VAL A 78 -16.34 2.30 -11.20
N ARG A 79 -15.22 2.28 -10.47
CA ARG A 79 -14.32 3.41 -10.31
C ARG A 79 -13.00 3.11 -10.99
N MET A 80 -12.32 4.16 -11.42
CA MET A 80 -11.00 4.08 -12.03
C MET A 80 -9.94 4.55 -11.05
N THR A 81 -8.84 3.81 -10.92
CA THR A 81 -7.66 4.24 -10.16
C THR A 81 -6.41 4.10 -11.00
N ARG A 82 -5.61 5.17 -11.06
CA ARG A 82 -4.25 5.13 -11.60
C ARG A 82 -3.34 4.38 -10.64
N VAL A 83 -2.85 3.23 -11.05
CA VAL A 83 -2.01 2.36 -10.21
C VAL A 83 -0.58 2.91 -10.12
N VAL A 84 -0.13 3.11 -8.89
CA VAL A 84 1.23 3.51 -8.54
C VAL A 84 1.81 2.49 -7.58
N LEU A 85 3.01 2.00 -7.89
CA LEU A 85 3.73 1.04 -7.05
C LEU A 85 4.71 1.79 -6.16
N ALA A 86 4.76 1.37 -4.90
CA ALA A 86 5.73 1.77 -3.92
C ALA A 86 6.46 0.52 -3.39
N THR A 87 7.71 0.71 -2.96
CA THR A 87 8.42 -0.33 -2.21
C THR A 87 8.00 -0.26 -0.75
N ALA A 88 7.70 -1.42 -0.16
CA ALA A 88 7.29 -1.58 1.23
C ALA A 88 8.21 -2.58 1.94
N HIS A 89 8.42 -2.39 3.25
CA HIS A 89 9.09 -3.34 4.13
C HIS A 89 8.05 -4.33 4.66
N ARG A 90 8.28 -5.64 4.51
CA ARG A 90 7.33 -6.69 4.92
C ARG A 90 7.15 -6.76 6.43
N ASP A 91 8.22 -6.52 7.17
CA ASP A 91 8.24 -6.49 8.64
C ASP A 91 7.94 -5.11 9.25
N HIS A 92 7.64 -4.11 8.41
CA HIS A 92 7.43 -2.71 8.79
C HIS A 92 8.65 -2.01 9.43
N ASP A 93 9.82 -2.67 9.50
CA ASP A 93 11.08 -2.10 9.97
C ASP A 93 11.81 -1.41 8.80
N THR A 94 11.88 -0.08 8.86
CA THR A 94 12.52 0.73 7.83
C THR A 94 14.04 0.53 7.74
N ALA A 95 14.67 -0.05 8.77
CA ALA A 95 16.11 -0.34 8.75
C ALA A 95 16.46 -1.65 8.02
N ASN A 96 15.50 -2.58 7.91
CA ASN A 96 15.72 -3.87 7.26
C ASN A 96 15.56 -3.79 5.73
N ASN A 97 16.60 -3.33 5.05
CA ASN A 97 16.60 -3.18 3.58
C ASN A 97 17.03 -4.45 2.83
N ALA A 98 16.99 -5.62 3.47
CA ALA A 98 17.29 -6.88 2.80
C ALA A 98 16.32 -7.11 1.62
N ASN A 99 16.83 -7.60 0.48
CA ASN A 99 16.02 -7.77 -0.73
C ASN A 99 14.73 -8.58 -0.47
N ALA A 100 14.84 -9.67 0.30
CA ALA A 100 13.71 -10.53 0.67
C ALA A 100 12.65 -9.82 1.54
N ASN A 101 13.05 -8.81 2.31
CA ASN A 101 12.13 -8.03 3.15
C ASN A 101 11.40 -6.93 2.37
N LEU A 102 11.92 -6.52 1.20
CA LEU A 102 11.26 -5.51 0.39
C LEU A 102 10.17 -6.15 -0.48
N ALA A 103 9.09 -5.42 -0.72
CA ALA A 103 7.98 -5.81 -1.59
C ALA A 103 7.53 -4.65 -2.48
N ALA A 104 7.00 -4.95 -3.67
CA ALA A 104 6.39 -3.95 -4.54
C ALA A 104 4.86 -3.97 -4.37
N PHE A 105 4.29 -2.93 -3.77
CA PHE A 105 2.85 -2.84 -3.51
C PHE A 105 2.20 -1.64 -4.21
N CYS A 106 0.98 -1.86 -4.73
CA CYS A 106 0.11 -0.79 -5.19
C CYS A 106 -0.46 0.01 -4.01
N GLN A 107 -1.09 1.16 -4.27
CA GLN A 107 -1.64 2.01 -3.20
C GLN A 107 -2.57 1.23 -2.25
N ARG A 108 -3.45 0.37 -2.78
CA ARG A 108 -4.38 -0.45 -1.97
C ARG A 108 -3.64 -1.44 -1.09
N CYS A 109 -2.84 -2.34 -1.70
CA CYS A 109 -2.14 -3.39 -0.95
C CYS A 109 -1.19 -2.79 0.09
N HIS A 110 -0.56 -1.65 -0.23
CA HIS A 110 0.33 -0.97 0.70
C HIS A 110 -0.43 -0.42 1.92
N ILE A 111 -1.59 0.22 1.71
CA ILE A 111 -2.43 0.72 2.81
C ILE A 111 -2.94 -0.41 3.70
N LEU A 112 -3.34 -1.54 3.10
CA LEU A 112 -3.79 -2.71 3.84
C LEU A 112 -2.64 -3.33 4.66
N HIS A 113 -1.46 -3.49 4.05
CA HIS A 113 -0.26 -3.98 4.73
C HIS A 113 0.11 -3.11 5.93
N ASP A 114 0.04 -1.79 5.79
CA ASP A 114 0.40 -0.85 6.86
C ASP A 114 -0.75 -0.57 7.85
N GLN A 115 -1.93 -1.18 7.70
CA GLN A 115 -3.12 -0.78 8.45
C GLN A 115 -2.93 -0.88 9.98
N THR A 116 -2.39 -2.00 10.45
CA THR A 116 -2.15 -2.25 11.88
C THR A 116 -1.11 -1.27 12.45
N GLU A 117 -0.01 -1.05 11.74
CA GLU A 117 1.02 -0.08 12.14
C GLU A 117 0.50 1.36 12.12
N HIS A 118 -0.35 1.71 11.16
CA HIS A 118 -1.04 3.01 11.14
C HIS A 118 -1.95 3.18 12.35
N GLN A 119 -2.72 2.15 12.73
CA GLN A 119 -3.55 2.18 13.94
C GLN A 119 -2.70 2.34 15.21
N ARG A 120 -1.64 1.55 15.35
CA ARG A 120 -0.69 1.63 16.48
C ARG A 120 -0.06 3.02 16.61
N ARG A 121 0.41 3.59 15.50
CA ARG A 121 1.00 4.94 15.46
C ARG A 121 -0.02 6.03 15.79
N ARG A 122 -1.25 5.93 15.27
CA ARG A 122 -2.35 6.86 15.59
C ARG A 122 -2.67 6.81 17.07
N TRP A 123 -2.83 5.61 17.63
CA TRP A 123 -3.08 5.43 19.05
C TRP A 123 -1.98 6.04 19.91
N ARG A 124 -0.70 5.73 19.64
CA ARG A 124 0.45 6.28 20.39
C ARG A 124 0.48 7.81 20.34
N THR A 125 0.15 8.39 19.20
CA THR A 125 0.10 9.85 19.01
C THR A 125 -1.00 10.47 19.87
N LEU A 126 -2.20 9.90 19.85
CA LEU A 126 -3.33 10.38 20.64
C LEU A 126 -3.09 10.20 22.14
N PHE A 127 -2.56 9.04 22.55
CA PHE A 127 -2.19 8.76 23.94
C PHE A 127 -1.20 9.79 24.47
N ARG A 128 -0.11 10.07 23.73
CA ARG A 128 0.89 11.08 24.12
C ARG A 128 0.29 12.47 24.25
N ARG A 129 -0.63 12.86 23.36
CA ARG A 129 -1.30 14.17 23.43
C ARG A 129 -2.16 14.32 24.67
N LYS A 130 -2.95 13.30 25.02
CA LYS A 130 -3.77 13.29 26.23
C LYS A 130 -2.91 13.34 27.50
N ALA A 131 -1.89 12.49 27.60
CA ALA A 131 -0.99 12.48 28.76
C ALA A 131 -0.27 13.83 28.98
N LEU A 132 0.09 14.54 27.90
CA LEU A 132 0.64 15.90 28.00
C LEU A 132 -0.40 16.93 28.45
N GLY A 133 -1.66 16.80 27.99
CA GLY A 133 -2.78 17.61 28.46
C GLY A 133 -3.01 17.44 29.95
N ASP A 134 -3.06 16.19 30.42
CA ASP A 134 -3.26 15.84 31.83
C ASP A 134 -2.13 16.39 32.73
N LEU A 135 -0.87 16.23 32.30
CA LEU A 135 0.30 16.60 33.13
C LEU A 135 0.51 18.12 33.22
N PHE A 136 0.22 18.88 32.15
CA PHE A 136 0.56 20.31 32.05
C PHE A 136 -0.66 21.24 31.91
N ARG A 137 -1.89 20.74 32.09
CA ARG A 137 -3.15 21.49 31.84
C ARG A 137 -3.16 22.17 30.47
N GLY A 138 -2.64 21.47 29.45
CA GLY A 138 -2.53 21.98 28.09
C GLY A 138 -3.89 22.08 27.38
N PRO A 139 -3.93 22.54 26.11
CA PRO A 139 -5.17 22.71 25.33
C PRO A 139 -5.90 21.39 25.00
N TYR A 140 -5.40 20.26 25.50
CA TYR A 140 -5.98 18.92 25.35
C TYR A 140 -6.38 18.30 26.71
N ALA A 141 -6.45 19.11 27.78
CA ALA A 141 -7.10 18.75 29.04
C ALA A 141 -8.62 18.59 28.86
#